data_AF-A0A919VJW0-F1
#
_entry.id   AF-A0A919VJW0-F1
#
_cell.length_a   1.000
_cell.length_b   1.000
_cell.length_c   1.000
_cell.angle_alpha   90.00
_cell.angle_beta   90.00
_cell.angle_gamma   90.00
#
_symmetry.space_group_name_H-M   'P 1'
#
loop_
_entity.id
_entity.type
_entity.pdbx_description
1 polymer ?
#
loop_
_entity_poly.entity_id
_entity_poly.type
_entity_poly.pdbx_seq_one_letter_code
_entity_poly.pdbx_strand_id
1 'polypeptide(L)'
;MRISGPAVEALVAARALTRLSSPTVLDRLRRSAGPAGTHFEALLTDLDDRLREAGGEHARGELSSPALQWIRTREKHERDAVRERAKQAERLAKLPDAATLATWWTGAEVREKRELISLVLHHVVVNRAPRRGNVPFDPQRLEFVWK
;
A
#
# COMPACT_ATOMS: atom_id res chain seq x y z
N MET A 1 -23.60 -14.56 -1.27
CA MET A 1 -23.81 -13.24 -0.64
C MET A 1 -23.83 -12.21 -1.76
N ARG A 2 -24.86 -11.37 -1.89
CA ARG A 2 -24.93 -10.32 -2.92
C ARG A 2 -24.93 -8.95 -2.24
N ILE A 3 -24.16 -8.01 -2.78
CA ILE A 3 -24.10 -6.60 -2.37
C ILE A 3 -24.03 -5.75 -3.64
N SER A 4 -24.60 -4.55 -3.61
CA SER A 4 -24.56 -3.64 -4.76
C SER A 4 -23.14 -3.11 -4.96
N GLY A 5 -22.45 -3.57 -6.02
CA GLY A 5 -21.10 -3.13 -6.38
C GLY A 5 -20.98 -1.61 -6.51
N PRO A 6 -21.82 -0.95 -7.34
CA PRO A 6 -21.76 0.50 -7.52
C PRO A 6 -21.94 1.29 -6.22
N ALA A 7 -22.81 0.84 -5.32
CA ALA A 7 -23.03 1.51 -4.04
C ALA A 7 -21.85 1.33 -3.07
N VAL A 8 -21.22 0.15 -3.07
CA VAL A 8 -19.98 -0.10 -2.32
C VAL A 8 -18.86 0.78 -2.84
N GLU A 9 -18.65 0.81 -4.16
CA GLU A 9 -17.60 1.60 -4.80
C GLU A 9 -17.74 3.09 -4.51
N ALA A 10 -18.96 3.63 -4.62
CA ALA A 10 -19.24 5.04 -4.29
C ALA A 10 -18.92 5.36 -2.82
N LEU A 11 -19.30 4.48 -1.89
CA LEU A 11 -19.04 4.69 -0.46
C LEU A 11 -17.54 4.57 -0.13
N VAL A 12 -16.85 3.61 -0.73
CA VAL A 12 -15.39 3.45 -0.59
C VAL A 12 -14.67 4.69 -1.11
N ALA A 13 -15.03 5.16 -2.30
CA ALA A 13 -14.47 6.36 -2.90
C ALA A 13 -14.68 7.57 -1.99
N ALA A 14 -15.92 7.84 -1.55
CA ALA A 14 -16.23 8.97 -0.69
C ALA A 14 -15.41 8.97 0.62
N ARG A 15 -15.31 7.81 1.29
CA ARG A 15 -14.53 7.68 2.53
C ARG A 15 -13.02 7.80 2.32
N ALA A 16 -12.50 7.25 1.21
CA ALA A 16 -11.08 7.35 0.86
C ALA A 16 -10.69 8.81 0.56
N LEU A 17 -11.48 9.52 -0.26
CA LEU A 17 -11.25 10.92 -0.60
C LEU A 17 -11.33 11.82 0.64
N THR A 18 -12.30 11.59 1.52
CA THR A 18 -12.42 12.32 2.80
C THR A 18 -11.16 12.15 3.66
N ARG A 19 -10.65 10.91 3.77
CA ARG A 19 -9.41 10.64 4.52
C ARG A 19 -8.19 11.31 3.88
N LEU A 20 -8.06 11.22 2.56
CA LEU A 20 -6.95 11.83 1.83
C LEU A 20 -7.00 13.36 1.85
N SER A 21 -8.18 13.95 2.10
CA SER A 21 -8.31 15.39 2.29
C SER A 21 -7.86 15.86 3.68
N SER A 22 -7.64 14.94 4.63
CA SER A 22 -7.18 15.26 5.98
C SER A 22 -5.66 15.44 6.03
N PRO A 23 -5.14 16.64 6.39
CA PRO A 23 -3.70 16.89 6.47
C PRO A 23 -2.98 15.91 7.39
N THR A 24 -3.56 15.62 8.57
CA THR A 24 -2.99 14.69 9.55
C THR A 24 -2.80 13.28 9.00
N VAL A 25 -3.71 12.81 8.14
CA VAL A 25 -3.63 11.50 7.50
C VAL A 25 -2.53 11.51 6.45
N LEU A 26 -2.46 12.55 5.62
CA LEU A 26 -1.39 12.71 4.63
C LEU A 26 -0.02 12.77 5.28
N ASP A 27 0.15 13.52 6.36
CA ASP A 27 1.43 13.63 7.07
C ASP A 27 1.83 12.30 7.71
N ARG A 28 0.87 11.53 8.23
CA ARG A 28 1.13 10.17 8.71
C ARG A 28 1.57 9.25 7.57
N LEU A 29 0.89 9.31 6.43
CA LEU A 29 1.25 8.51 5.25
C LEU A 29 2.63 8.86 4.72
N ARG A 30 2.95 10.15 4.60
CA ARG A 30 4.27 10.65 4.19
C ARG A 30 5.37 10.18 5.13
N ARG A 31 5.16 10.27 6.45
CA ARG A 31 6.10 9.75 7.45
C ARG A 31 6.30 8.23 7.34
N SER A 32 5.22 7.47 7.13
CA SER A 32 5.31 6.01 6.98
C SER A 32 5.98 5.58 5.67
N ALA A 33 5.80 6.36 4.61
CA ALA A 33 6.41 6.09 3.32
C ALA A 33 7.91 6.40 3.36
N GLY A 34 8.31 7.47 4.04
CA GLY A 34 9.71 7.94 4.09
C GLY A 34 10.02 8.92 2.94
N PRO A 35 11.25 9.47 2.91
CA PRO A 35 11.66 10.38 1.85
C PRO A 35 11.71 9.65 0.50
N ALA A 36 11.04 10.19 -0.51
CA ALA A 36 11.09 9.68 -1.87
C ALA A 36 12.47 9.88 -2.53
N GLY A 37 12.79 9.05 -3.52
CA GLY A 37 13.98 9.20 -4.36
C GLY A 37 15.22 8.46 -3.88
N THR A 38 16.37 9.13 -3.92
CA THR A 38 17.73 8.56 -3.78
C THR A 38 17.95 7.75 -2.49
N HIS A 39 17.17 8.02 -1.44
CA HIS A 39 17.23 7.26 -0.20
C HIS A 39 16.88 5.77 -0.38
N PHE A 40 15.81 5.45 -1.14
CA PHE A 40 15.43 4.05 -1.36
C PHE A 40 16.40 3.34 -2.29
N GLU A 41 16.98 4.04 -3.26
CA GLU A 41 18.01 3.50 -4.14
C GLU A 41 19.25 3.12 -3.32
N ALA A 42 19.72 4.00 -2.44
CA ALA A 42 20.84 3.71 -1.55
C ALA A 42 20.57 2.49 -0.64
N LEU A 43 19.36 2.37 -0.08
CA LEU A 43 18.97 1.20 0.71
C LEU A 43 18.97 -0.08 -0.13
N LEU A 44 18.47 -0.05 -1.36
CA LEU A 44 18.47 -1.23 -2.23
C LEU A 44 19.89 -1.64 -2.64
N THR A 45 20.75 -0.67 -2.92
CA THR A 45 22.18 -0.92 -3.20
C THR A 45 22.86 -1.57 -2.00
N ASP A 46 22.65 -1.06 -0.80
CA ASP A 46 23.22 -1.61 0.44
C ASP A 46 22.77 -3.07 0.68
N LEU A 47 21.48 -3.38 0.47
CA LEU A 47 20.98 -4.77 0.57
C LEU A 47 21.61 -5.70 -0.50
N ASP A 48 21.82 -5.19 -1.71
CA ASP A 48 22.49 -5.93 -2.79
C ASP A 48 23.99 -6.15 -2.49
N ASP A 49 24.65 -5.19 -1.84
CA ASP A 49 26.04 -5.30 -1.41
C ASP A 49 26.21 -6.34 -0.30
N ARG A 50 25.35 -6.34 0.72
CA ARG A 50 25.33 -7.39 1.78
C ARG A 50 25.13 -8.80 1.21
N LEU A 51 24.25 -8.94 0.21
CA LEU A 51 24.04 -10.23 -0.46
C LEU A 51 25.28 -10.69 -1.23
N ARG A 52 26.00 -9.76 -1.85
CA ARG A 52 27.25 -10.06 -2.56
C ARG A 52 28.34 -10.49 -1.58
N GLU A 53 28.47 -9.80 -0.46
CA GLU A 53 29.42 -10.12 0.62
C GLU A 53 29.16 -11.52 1.18
N ALA A 54 27.91 -11.83 1.58
CA ALA A 54 27.53 -13.16 2.07
C ALA A 54 27.79 -14.28 1.03
N GLY A 55 27.63 -13.97 -0.26
CA GLY A 55 28.01 -14.88 -1.35
C GLY A 55 29.51 -15.15 -1.40
N GLY A 56 30.34 -14.12 -1.18
CA GLY A 56 31.79 -14.22 -1.10
C GLY A 56 32.28 -15.00 0.12
N GLU A 57 31.68 -14.79 1.29
CA GLU A 57 31.97 -15.58 2.50
C GLU A 57 31.62 -17.07 2.31
N HIS A 58 30.49 -17.36 1.66
CA HIS A 58 30.12 -18.73 1.35
C HIS A 58 31.10 -19.39 0.38
N ALA A 59 31.53 -18.68 -0.66
CA ALA A 59 32.51 -19.19 -1.62
C ALA A 59 33.88 -19.50 -0.98
N ARG A 60 34.24 -18.77 0.09
CA ARG A 60 35.44 -19.02 0.89
C ARG A 60 35.28 -20.12 1.95
N GLY A 61 34.07 -20.68 2.11
CA GLY A 61 33.75 -21.66 3.14
C GLY A 61 33.60 -21.07 4.54
N GLU A 62 33.57 -19.74 4.67
CA GLU A 62 33.40 -19.02 5.93
C GLU A 62 31.93 -18.97 6.37
N LEU A 63 31.00 -19.13 5.41
CA LEU A 63 29.56 -19.14 5.63
C LEU A 63 28.93 -20.46 5.16
N SER A 64 28.10 -21.07 6.01
CA SER A 64 27.38 -22.31 5.65
C SER A 64 26.23 -22.05 4.68
N SER A 65 25.87 -23.04 3.86
CA SER A 65 24.74 -22.92 2.92
C SER A 65 23.39 -22.59 3.61
N PRO A 66 23.05 -23.19 4.77
CA PRO A 66 21.85 -22.81 5.50
C PRO A 66 21.86 -21.34 5.95
N ALA A 67 23.00 -20.82 6.40
CA ALA A 67 23.13 -19.43 6.81
C ALA A 67 22.96 -18.48 5.61
N LEU A 68 23.59 -18.78 4.47
CA LEU A 68 23.41 -18.01 3.24
C LEU A 68 21.94 -18.00 2.79
N GLN A 69 21.25 -19.13 2.87
CA GLN A 69 19.83 -19.21 2.48
C GLN A 69 18.94 -18.39 3.41
N TRP A 70 19.23 -18.38 4.71
CA TRP A 70 18.53 -17.52 5.67
C TRP A 70 18.74 -16.03 5.36
N ILE A 71 19.98 -15.61 5.11
CA ILE A 71 20.31 -14.23 4.71
C ILE A 71 19.54 -13.86 3.44
N ARG A 72 19.60 -14.69 2.39
CA ARG A 72 18.87 -14.46 1.13
C ARG A 72 17.37 -14.25 1.34
N THR A 73 16.77 -15.05 2.20
CA THR A 73 15.34 -14.96 2.48
C THR A 73 15.00 -13.67 3.21
N ARG A 74 15.78 -13.33 4.25
CA ARG A 74 15.62 -12.09 5.01
C ARG A 74 15.80 -10.85 4.13
N GLU A 75 16.90 -10.79 3.38
CA GLU A 75 17.23 -9.68 2.48
C GLU A 75 16.17 -9.53 1.36
N LYS A 76 15.63 -10.64 0.85
CA LYS A 76 14.50 -10.58 -0.09
C LYS A 76 13.28 -9.89 0.53
N HIS A 77 12.88 -10.27 1.74
CA HIS A 77 11.75 -9.63 2.43
C HIS A 77 12.00 -8.14 2.69
N GLU A 78 13.22 -7.78 3.06
CA GLU A 78 13.61 -6.39 3.31
C GLU A 78 13.57 -5.57 2.01
N ARG A 79 14.10 -6.11 0.90
CA ARG A 79 14.01 -5.49 -0.44
C ARG A 79 12.58 -5.30 -0.89
N ASP A 80 11.72 -6.30 -0.72
CA ASP A 80 10.32 -6.20 -1.09
C ASP A 80 9.62 -5.11 -0.26
N ALA A 81 9.92 -5.01 1.04
CA ALA A 81 9.40 -3.95 1.90
C ALA A 81 9.90 -2.55 1.49
N VAL A 82 11.19 -2.40 1.17
CA VAL A 82 11.77 -1.13 0.69
C VAL A 82 11.14 -0.71 -0.64
N ARG A 83 10.96 -1.64 -1.58
CA ARG A 83 10.31 -1.36 -2.87
C ARG A 83 8.86 -0.92 -2.71
N GLU A 84 8.10 -1.55 -1.83
CA GLU A 84 6.72 -1.14 -1.58
C GLU A 84 6.65 0.23 -0.91
N ARG A 85 7.57 0.56 0.02
CA ARG A 85 7.69 1.92 0.58
C ARG A 85 8.03 2.95 -0.49
N ALA A 86 8.98 2.65 -1.38
CA ALA A 86 9.36 3.52 -2.49
C ALA A 86 8.17 3.82 -3.42
N LYS A 87 7.42 2.78 -3.82
CA LYS A 87 6.19 2.94 -4.61
C LYS A 87 5.14 3.77 -3.88
N GLN A 88 4.99 3.58 -2.58
CA GLN A 88 4.03 4.36 -1.78
C GLN A 88 4.45 5.84 -1.71
N ALA A 89 5.74 6.13 -1.52
CA ALA A 89 6.27 7.48 -1.51
C ALA A 89 6.08 8.18 -2.86
N GLU A 90 6.37 7.48 -3.97
CA GLU A 90 6.15 7.99 -5.33
C GLU A 90 4.66 8.31 -5.59
N ARG A 91 3.75 7.41 -5.19
CA ARG A 91 2.30 7.63 -5.31
C ARG A 91 1.83 8.82 -4.49
N LEU A 92 2.34 8.99 -3.26
CA LEU A 92 2.00 10.14 -2.41
C LEU A 92 2.54 11.46 -2.98
N ALA A 93 3.68 11.45 -3.66
CA ALA A 93 4.24 12.62 -4.32
C ALA A 93 3.41 13.08 -5.53
N LYS A 94 2.72 12.15 -6.21
CA LYS A 94 1.83 12.43 -7.35
C LYS A 94 0.39 12.75 -6.94
N LEU A 95 0.08 12.75 -5.64
CA LEU A 95 -1.28 12.98 -5.18
C LEU A 95 -1.70 14.42 -5.50
N PRO A 96 -2.88 14.66 -6.10
CA PRO A 96 -3.41 16.01 -6.24
C PRO A 96 -3.69 16.62 -4.86
N ASP A 97 -3.68 17.95 -4.80
CA ASP A 97 -4.03 18.69 -3.60
C ASP A 97 -5.45 18.36 -3.12
N ALA A 98 -5.67 18.43 -1.81
CA ALA A 98 -6.98 18.13 -1.21
C ALA A 98 -8.13 18.92 -1.85
N ALA A 99 -7.88 20.16 -2.28
CA ALA A 99 -8.87 21.02 -2.93
C ALA A 99 -9.29 20.53 -4.33
N THR A 100 -8.39 19.87 -5.06
CA THR A 100 -8.62 19.41 -6.45
C THR A 100 -8.86 17.90 -6.55
N LEU A 101 -8.63 17.17 -5.46
CA LEU A 101 -8.73 15.72 -5.37
C LEU A 101 -10.10 15.18 -5.81
N ALA A 102 -11.20 15.84 -5.43
CA ALA A 102 -12.55 15.43 -5.83
C ALA A 102 -12.79 15.58 -7.34
N THR A 103 -12.32 16.69 -7.94
CA THR A 103 -12.42 16.94 -9.38
C THR A 103 -11.54 15.95 -10.15
N TRP A 104 -10.30 15.75 -9.72
CA TRP A 104 -9.40 14.76 -10.29
C TRP A 104 -10.02 13.37 -10.30
N TRP A 105 -10.66 12.96 -9.19
CA TRP A 105 -11.30 11.65 -9.08
C TRP A 105 -12.35 11.39 -10.17
N THR A 106 -13.09 12.40 -10.60
CA THR A 106 -14.12 12.22 -11.63
C THR A 106 -13.51 11.85 -12.99
N GLY A 107 -12.38 12.47 -13.35
CA GLY A 107 -11.67 12.24 -14.61
C GLY A 107 -10.63 11.13 -14.57
N ALA A 108 -10.19 10.68 -13.40
CA ALA A 108 -9.14 9.68 -13.25
C ALA A 108 -9.52 8.31 -13.82
N GLU A 109 -8.53 7.61 -14.38
CA GLU A 109 -8.70 6.24 -14.86
C GLU A 109 -8.88 5.25 -13.69
N VAL A 110 -9.44 4.08 -13.98
CA VAL A 110 -9.67 3.01 -12.98
C VAL A 110 -8.37 2.61 -12.27
N ARG A 111 -7.26 2.57 -13.01
CA ARG A 111 -5.95 2.25 -12.45
C ARG A 111 -5.52 3.28 -11.41
N GLU A 112 -5.62 4.55 -11.75
CA GLU A 112 -5.23 5.67 -10.88
C GLU A 112 -6.12 5.73 -9.63
N LYS A 113 -7.44 5.55 -9.80
CA LYS A 113 -8.41 5.44 -8.71
C LYS A 113 -8.04 4.33 -7.74
N ARG A 114 -7.68 3.15 -8.26
CA ARG A 114 -7.25 2.00 -7.45
C ARG A 114 -5.96 2.29 -6.70
N GLU A 115 -4.97 2.88 -7.37
CA GLU A 115 -3.69 3.24 -6.76
C GLU A 115 -3.90 4.24 -5.61
N LEU A 116 -4.76 5.25 -5.80
CA LEU A 116 -5.10 6.23 -4.76
C LEU A 116 -5.83 5.60 -3.56
N ILE A 117 -6.84 4.74 -3.80
CA ILE A 117 -7.51 4.03 -2.71
C ILE A 117 -6.52 3.17 -1.92
N SER A 118 -5.58 2.49 -2.60
CA SER A 118 -4.61 1.61 -1.97
C SER A 118 -3.64 2.33 -1.01
N LEU A 119 -3.54 3.66 -1.08
CA LEU A 119 -2.73 4.45 -0.14
C LEU A 119 -3.34 4.46 1.27
N VAL A 120 -4.67 4.47 1.37
CA VAL A 120 -5.38 4.63 2.65
C VAL A 120 -6.08 3.37 3.11
N LEU A 121 -6.55 2.56 2.18
CA LEU A 121 -7.38 1.40 2.47
C LEU A 121 -6.55 0.11 2.36
N HIS A 122 -6.58 -0.71 3.41
CA HIS A 122 -6.01 -2.05 3.35
C HIS A 122 -7.01 -3.02 2.74
N HIS A 123 -8.21 -3.09 3.32
CA HIS A 123 -9.30 -3.92 2.81
C HIS A 123 -10.66 -3.46 3.38
N VAL A 124 -11.74 -3.98 2.79
CA VAL A 124 -13.11 -3.80 3.28
C VAL A 124 -13.66 -5.17 3.64
N VAL A 125 -14.15 -5.32 4.87
CA VAL A 125 -14.86 -6.50 5.32
C VAL A 125 -16.36 -6.30 5.07
N VAL A 126 -16.98 -7.23 4.37
CA VAL A 126 -18.41 -7.20 4.06
C VAL A 126 -19.12 -8.21 4.96
N ASN A 127 -19.81 -7.72 5.99
CA ASN A 127 -20.56 -8.54 6.92
C ASN A 127 -21.84 -9.12 6.30
N ARG A 128 -22.32 -10.24 6.86
CA ARG A 128 -23.56 -10.89 6.41
C ARG A 128 -24.76 -9.95 6.56
N ALA A 129 -25.73 -10.10 5.66
CA ALA A 129 -26.98 -9.34 5.76
C ALA A 129 -27.79 -9.81 6.98
N PRO A 130 -28.38 -8.90 7.77
CA PRO A 130 -29.16 -9.26 8.95
C PRO A 130 -30.47 -10.00 8.60
N ARG A 131 -30.98 -9.87 7.36
CA ARG A 131 -32.18 -10.58 6.88
C ARG A 131 -31.94 -11.16 5.48
N ARG A 132 -32.56 -12.32 5.22
CA ARG A 132 -32.54 -13.01 3.91
C ARG A 132 -33.57 -12.34 2.98
N GLY A 133 -33.14 -11.85 1.82
CA GLY A 133 -34.02 -11.17 0.86
C GLY A 133 -33.31 -10.08 0.06
N ASN A 134 -34.05 -9.38 -0.80
CA ASN A 134 -33.54 -8.25 -1.59
C ASN A 134 -33.52 -6.98 -0.72
N VAL A 135 -32.58 -6.94 0.22
CA VAL A 135 -32.41 -5.79 1.14
C VAL A 135 -31.65 -4.69 0.39
N PRO A 136 -32.09 -3.41 0.46
CA PRO A 136 -31.33 -2.29 -0.08
C PRO A 136 -29.90 -2.24 0.49
N PHE A 137 -29.00 -1.56 -0.22
CA PHE A 137 -27.61 -1.42 0.21
C PHE A 137 -27.55 -0.87 1.65
N ASP A 138 -26.87 -1.61 2.53
CA ASP A 138 -26.70 -1.27 3.93
C ASP A 138 -25.22 -0.95 4.22
N PRO A 139 -24.88 0.34 4.37
CA PRO A 139 -23.52 0.79 4.69
C PRO A 139 -22.96 0.22 5.99
N GLN A 140 -23.80 -0.13 6.97
CA GLN A 140 -23.37 -0.61 8.28
C GLN A 140 -22.75 -2.01 8.22
N ARG A 141 -22.95 -2.72 7.11
CA ARG A 141 -22.32 -4.02 6.85
C ARG A 141 -20.88 -3.91 6.39
N LEU A 142 -20.41 -2.71 6.04
CA LEU A 142 -19.05 -2.48 5.60
C LEU A 142 -18.18 -2.01 6.74
N GLU A 143 -17.23 -2.86 7.11
CA GLU A 143 -16.14 -2.47 7.99
C GLU A 143 -14.92 -2.14 7.13
N PHE A 144 -14.32 -0.99 7.38
CA PHE A 144 -13.20 -0.49 6.59
C PHE A 144 -11.94 -0.58 7.41
N VAL A 145 -10.99 -1.38 6.93
CA VAL A 145 -9.67 -1.53 7.55
C VAL A 145 -8.69 -0.62 6.83
N TRP A 146 -8.26 0.42 7.54
CA TRP A 146 -7.36 1.45 7.02
C TRP A 146 -5.90 1.11 7.33
N LYS A 147 -5.00 1.68 6.53
CA LYS A 147 -3.56 1.66 6.82
C LYS A 147 -3.19 2.69 7.89
#